data_AF-A0A0G1RMX5-F1
#
_entry.id   AF-A0A0G1RMX5-F1
#
_cell.length_a   1.000
_cell.length_b   1.000
_cell.length_c   1.000
_cell.angle_alpha   90.00
_cell.angle_beta   90.00
_cell.angle_gamma   90.00
#
_symmetry.space_group_name_H-M   'P 1'
#
loop_
_entity.id
_entity.type
_entity.pdbx_description
1 polymer ?
#
loop_
_entity_poly.entity_id
_entity_poly.type
_entity_poly.pdbx_seq_one_letter_code
_entity_poly.pdbx_strand_id
1 'polypeptide(L)'
;MVEGDKIKWFIHPDLIPEDPSREMIGEISRAENVISPIAVLPDFHYKRGAEVPIGIAVATNNTIIPGLIGVPNCGIAMLTTDLSVNDLTSEQIDTIFRKLAEEVPGRPWRKPQLSQEDMIKAVRGGAAWAIEKFKLPQYWLERIEKSGNFLATHISSDEVKDIIPPTAINWGRYCLGVLGGGNHFLELHYIDRIENQALAGELNLKEKQLVFILHTDSLKMGSQTHLHYSARGELKRKPFKYLAMLLMQLWWHFLRDLSFKSWLLRWRTYIVRKGFGNLPADGVEGRRFLDAFSLAGNFGFVNRLAIMSKIINTCEDVAKRKIKTDLLFDPAHDMVTKENIDSREFILHRNGTNVALPKDQWRKAPFNVTGQPILIPGALGTESYIGCADEGVKNTYWTTNHGVGRMLDKHMGEANISEGEAHKILEGQRIKLYRSGKGRISGQISSNFKSLDKVIQVMKEHRLMRLVARMKPIASLKG
;
A
#
# COMPACT_ATOMS: atom_id res chain seq x y z
N MET A 1 -34.16 -0.07 9.11
CA MET A 1 -32.81 -0.65 8.97
C MET A 1 -31.98 -0.12 10.11
N VAL A 2 -31.55 -1.00 11.03
CA VAL A 2 -30.69 -0.65 12.16
C VAL A 2 -29.29 -0.38 11.61
N GLU A 3 -28.55 0.56 12.17
CA GLU A 3 -27.21 0.96 11.70
C GLU A 3 -26.23 -0.23 11.56
N GLY A 4 -26.46 -1.32 12.31
CA GLY A 4 -25.73 -2.58 12.23
C GLY A 4 -25.88 -3.39 10.93
N ASP A 5 -26.90 -3.13 10.10
CA ASP A 5 -27.07 -3.84 8.81
C ASP A 5 -26.18 -3.24 7.70
N LYS A 6 -25.73 -1.99 7.85
CA LYS A 6 -24.99 -1.24 6.82
C LYS A 6 -23.48 -1.30 6.96
N ILE A 7 -22.98 -1.49 8.18
CA ILE A 7 -21.55 -1.49 8.48
C ILE A 7 -21.25 -2.72 9.33
N LYS A 8 -20.30 -3.54 8.87
CA LYS A 8 -19.83 -4.72 9.59
C LYS A 8 -18.44 -4.46 10.15
N TRP A 9 -18.35 -4.49 11.47
CA TRP A 9 -17.15 -4.18 12.24
C TRP A 9 -16.38 -5.46 12.55
N PHE A 10 -15.13 -5.53 12.10
CA PHE A 10 -14.17 -6.58 12.40
C PHE A 10 -13.04 -5.97 13.21
N ILE A 11 -13.37 -5.49 14.39
CA ILE A 11 -12.46 -4.72 15.24
C ILE A 11 -12.77 -5.00 16.70
N HIS A 12 -11.73 -5.08 17.52
CA HIS A 12 -11.87 -5.22 18.96
C HIS A 12 -12.56 -3.95 19.51
N PRO A 13 -13.53 -4.05 20.44
CA PRO A 13 -14.23 -2.89 21.00
C PRO A 13 -13.30 -1.77 21.47
N ASP A 14 -12.24 -2.11 22.22
CA ASP A 14 -11.22 -1.17 22.69
C ASP A 14 -10.39 -0.47 21.60
N LEU A 15 -10.46 -0.94 20.35
CA LEU A 15 -9.70 -0.40 19.23
C LEU A 15 -10.55 0.49 18.31
N ILE A 16 -11.86 0.59 18.55
CA ILE A 16 -12.73 1.45 17.76
C ILE A 16 -12.37 2.91 18.07
N PRO A 17 -11.91 3.70 17.07
CA PRO A 17 -11.45 5.05 17.31
C PRO A 17 -12.62 5.98 17.71
N GLU A 18 -12.34 6.93 18.59
CA GLU A 18 -13.25 8.04 18.96
C GLU A 18 -12.90 9.31 18.18
N ASP A 19 -12.54 9.15 16.90
CA ASP A 19 -12.09 10.22 16.02
C ASP A 19 -13.12 10.44 14.88
N PRO A 20 -12.90 11.42 13.97
CA PRO A 20 -13.83 11.70 12.87
C PRO A 20 -14.13 10.51 11.94
N SER A 21 -13.34 9.44 11.95
CA SER A 21 -13.58 8.26 11.11
C SER A 21 -14.95 7.61 11.35
N ARG A 22 -15.46 7.65 12.59
CA ARG A 22 -16.80 7.12 12.95
C ARG A 22 -17.93 7.85 12.21
N GLU A 23 -17.85 9.17 12.13
CA GLU A 23 -18.82 9.96 11.39
C GLU A 23 -18.69 9.71 9.88
N MET A 24 -17.44 9.72 9.37
CA MET A 24 -17.14 9.49 7.96
C MET A 24 -17.69 8.15 7.46
N ILE A 25 -17.52 7.06 8.21
CA ILE A 25 -18.03 5.75 7.79
C ILE A 25 -19.56 5.71 7.73
N GLY A 26 -20.23 6.42 8.65
CA GLY A 26 -21.67 6.63 8.63
C GLY A 26 -22.12 7.38 7.37
N GLU A 27 -21.40 8.43 6.96
CA GLU A 27 -21.66 9.14 5.70
C GLU A 27 -21.46 8.24 4.47
N ILE A 28 -20.38 7.47 4.41
CA ILE A 28 -20.09 6.54 3.30
C ILE A 28 -21.22 5.51 3.17
N SER A 29 -21.72 4.97 4.29
CA SER A 29 -22.83 3.99 4.29
C SER A 29 -24.16 4.51 3.73
N ARG A 30 -24.29 5.83 3.58
CA ARG A 30 -25.46 6.52 3.02
C ARG A 30 -25.20 7.05 1.60
N ALA A 31 -23.97 6.89 1.10
CA ALA A 31 -23.63 7.32 -0.25
C ALA A 31 -24.36 6.48 -1.30
N GLU A 32 -24.67 7.11 -2.43
CA GLU A 32 -25.36 6.47 -3.54
C GLU A 32 -24.57 5.29 -4.09
N ASN A 33 -25.27 4.19 -4.45
CA ASN A 33 -24.72 2.96 -5.02
C ASN A 33 -23.73 2.18 -4.14
N VAL A 34 -23.53 2.57 -2.88
CA VAL A 34 -22.80 1.77 -1.89
C VAL A 34 -23.63 0.55 -1.49
N ILE A 35 -22.97 -0.61 -1.52
CA ILE A 35 -23.56 -1.90 -1.18
C ILE A 35 -23.19 -2.24 0.25
N SER A 36 -24.22 -2.60 1.02
CA SER A 36 -24.06 -3.03 2.41
C SER A 36 -23.71 -4.53 2.51
N PRO A 37 -22.97 -4.94 3.56
CA PRO A 37 -22.34 -4.06 4.56
C PRO A 37 -20.98 -3.54 4.11
N ILE A 38 -20.61 -2.31 4.50
CA ILE A 38 -19.20 -1.87 4.43
C ILE A 38 -18.39 -2.71 5.41
N ALA A 39 -17.24 -3.25 4.99
CA ALA A 39 -16.35 -3.96 5.89
C ALA A 39 -15.36 -2.97 6.54
N VAL A 40 -15.39 -2.89 7.86
CA VAL A 40 -14.45 -2.11 8.67
C VAL A 40 -13.49 -3.06 9.36
N LEU A 41 -12.19 -2.91 9.08
CA LEU A 41 -11.14 -3.85 9.48
C LEU A 41 -10.39 -3.40 10.74
N PRO A 42 -9.56 -4.27 11.36
CA PRO A 42 -8.96 -3.98 12.67
C PRO A 42 -8.12 -2.69 12.73
N ASP A 43 -7.50 -2.32 11.62
CA ASP A 43 -6.66 -1.14 11.46
C ASP A 43 -7.44 0.15 11.17
N PHE A 44 -8.76 0.16 11.30
CA PHE A 44 -9.61 1.30 11.00
C PHE A 44 -9.23 2.58 11.75
N HIS A 45 -8.88 3.67 11.07
CA HIS A 45 -8.51 4.93 11.73
C HIS A 45 -8.65 6.15 10.83
N TYR A 46 -8.73 7.33 11.45
CA TYR A 46 -8.62 8.59 10.72
C TYR A 46 -7.17 8.94 10.40
N LYS A 47 -6.93 9.28 9.12
CA LYS A 47 -5.68 9.89 8.67
C LYS A 47 -5.92 11.38 8.47
N ARG A 48 -5.20 12.23 9.21
CA ARG A 48 -5.41 13.69 9.15
C ARG A 48 -5.30 14.23 7.72
N GLY A 49 -6.40 14.82 7.25
CA GLY A 49 -6.51 15.39 5.90
C GLY A 49 -7.04 14.42 4.84
N ALA A 50 -7.10 13.12 5.13
CA ALA A 50 -7.78 12.15 4.28
C ALA A 50 -9.28 12.43 4.27
N GLU A 51 -9.90 12.20 3.12
CA GLU A 51 -11.35 12.38 2.94
C GLU A 51 -12.15 11.20 3.47
N VAL A 52 -11.48 10.07 3.69
CA VAL A 52 -12.05 8.82 4.17
C VAL A 52 -11.14 8.15 5.18
N PRO A 53 -11.70 7.30 6.05
CA PRO A 53 -10.89 6.51 6.97
C PRO A 53 -10.10 5.43 6.22
N ILE A 54 -9.01 5.01 6.85
CA ILE A 54 -8.18 3.89 6.44
C ILE A 54 -8.75 2.62 7.07
N GLY A 55 -8.52 1.44 6.47
CA GLY A 55 -8.97 0.16 7.02
C GLY A 55 -10.41 -0.19 6.64
N ILE A 56 -10.83 0.19 5.43
CA ILE A 56 -12.19 -0.08 4.91
C ILE A 56 -12.18 -0.75 3.54
N ALA A 57 -13.16 -1.63 3.33
CA ALA A 57 -13.51 -2.17 2.02
C ALA A 57 -14.97 -1.81 1.68
N VAL A 58 -15.17 -1.09 0.58
CA VAL A 58 -16.48 -0.60 0.14
C VAL A 58 -16.80 -1.14 -1.25
N ALA A 59 -17.90 -1.90 -1.33
CA ALA A 59 -18.45 -2.38 -2.59
C ALA A 59 -19.50 -1.40 -3.13
N THR A 60 -19.51 -1.22 -4.45
CA THR A 60 -20.55 -0.44 -5.14
C THR A 60 -21.02 -1.14 -6.40
N ASN A 61 -22.22 -0.78 -6.88
CA ASN A 61 -22.76 -1.26 -8.15
C ASN A 61 -22.34 -0.33 -9.30
N ASN A 62 -21.50 -0.82 -10.22
CA ASN A 62 -21.01 -0.10 -11.42
C ASN A 62 -20.61 1.38 -11.19
N THR A 63 -20.13 1.72 -9.98
CA THR A 63 -19.91 3.11 -9.58
C THR A 63 -18.56 3.26 -8.90
N ILE A 64 -17.67 4.07 -9.47
CA ILE A 64 -16.42 4.45 -8.82
C ILE A 64 -16.67 5.68 -7.96
N ILE A 65 -16.12 5.68 -6.75
CA ILE A 65 -16.10 6.83 -5.85
C ILE A 65 -14.62 7.18 -5.60
N PRO A 66 -14.02 8.09 -6.38
CA PRO A 66 -12.59 8.39 -6.31
C PRO A 66 -12.10 8.86 -4.94
N GLY A 67 -12.97 9.47 -4.14
CA GLY A 67 -12.65 9.94 -2.80
C GLY A 67 -12.49 8.83 -1.77
N LEU A 68 -12.91 7.59 -2.07
CA LEU A 68 -12.78 6.44 -1.16
C LEU A 68 -11.39 5.82 -1.14
N ILE A 69 -10.44 6.33 -1.93
CA ILE A 69 -9.12 5.71 -2.08
C ILE A 69 -8.00 6.73 -1.94
N GLY A 70 -6.87 6.31 -1.35
CA GLY A 70 -5.63 7.07 -1.31
C GLY A 70 -4.80 7.00 -2.59
N VAL A 71 -3.49 7.12 -2.43
CA VAL A 71 -2.51 7.01 -3.52
C VAL A 71 -2.47 5.55 -4.01
N PRO A 72 -2.57 5.29 -5.33
CA PRO A 72 -2.65 3.92 -5.84
C PRO A 72 -1.39 3.10 -5.51
N ASN A 73 -1.62 1.85 -5.12
CA ASN A 73 -0.60 0.84 -4.85
C ASN A 73 0.48 1.29 -3.85
N CYS A 74 0.07 1.95 -2.77
CA CYS A 74 0.81 1.79 -1.51
C CYS A 74 0.73 0.30 -1.13
N GLY A 75 1.87 -0.32 -0.86
CA GLY A 75 1.99 -1.77 -0.73
C GLY A 75 3.14 -2.17 0.18
N ILE A 76 3.04 -3.37 0.75
CA ILE A 76 4.01 -3.89 1.72
C ILE A 76 4.43 -5.27 1.24
N ALA A 77 5.64 -5.37 0.71
CA ALA A 77 6.16 -6.59 0.14
C ALA A 77 7.24 -7.21 1.04
N MET A 78 7.37 -8.54 0.98
CA MET A 78 8.33 -9.29 1.78
C MET A 78 9.32 -10.04 0.91
N LEU A 79 10.61 -9.80 1.11
CA LEU A 79 11.71 -10.50 0.48
C LEU A 79 12.33 -11.47 1.51
N THR A 80 12.37 -12.75 1.17
CA THR A 80 13.02 -13.79 1.99
C THR A 80 14.46 -13.99 1.54
N THR A 81 15.31 -14.44 2.47
CA THR A 81 16.71 -14.76 2.20
C THR A 81 17.05 -16.16 2.74
N ASP A 82 18.14 -16.75 2.28
CA ASP A 82 18.74 -17.93 2.89
C ASP A 82 19.62 -17.61 4.11
N LEU A 83 19.69 -16.34 4.52
CA LEU A 83 20.45 -15.91 5.69
C LEU A 83 19.69 -16.18 6.99
N SER A 84 20.45 -16.47 8.03
CA SER A 84 20.05 -16.53 9.43
C SER A 84 20.64 -15.34 10.20
N VAL A 85 20.10 -15.03 11.38
CA VAL A 85 20.64 -13.99 12.29
C VAL A 85 22.12 -14.15 12.62
N ASN A 86 22.67 -15.36 12.46
CA ASN A 86 24.08 -15.65 12.72
C ASN A 86 24.98 -15.46 11.49
N ASP A 87 24.41 -15.28 10.29
CA ASP A 87 25.18 -15.20 9.04
C ASP A 87 25.69 -13.79 8.74
N LEU A 88 25.15 -12.77 9.41
CA LEU A 88 25.57 -11.38 9.28
C LEU A 88 25.95 -10.81 10.64
N THR A 89 27.12 -10.19 10.72
CA THR A 89 27.52 -9.45 11.92
C THR A 89 26.75 -8.13 12.04
N SER A 90 26.70 -7.58 13.26
CA SER A 90 26.13 -6.25 13.52
C SER A 90 26.78 -5.12 12.70
N GLU A 91 28.04 -5.28 12.30
CA GLU A 91 28.79 -4.34 11.44
C GLU A 91 28.40 -4.49 9.97
N GLN A 92 28.20 -5.73 9.50
CA GLN A 92 27.69 -5.97 8.15
C GLN A 92 26.28 -5.43 7.98
N ILE A 93 25.38 -5.65 8.95
CA ILE A 93 24.02 -5.08 8.94
C ILE A 93 24.10 -3.54 8.92
N ASP A 94 25.00 -2.94 9.70
CA ASP A 94 25.19 -1.49 9.71
C ASP A 94 25.66 -0.96 8.34
N THR A 95 26.62 -1.64 7.74
CA THR A 95 27.14 -1.31 6.41
C THR A 95 26.04 -1.43 5.34
N ILE A 96 25.25 -2.50 5.36
CA ILE A 96 24.13 -2.71 4.43
C ILE A 96 23.16 -1.54 4.52
N PHE A 97 22.69 -1.19 5.72
CA PHE A 97 21.68 -0.16 5.89
C PHE A 97 22.21 1.26 5.62
N ARG A 98 23.49 1.55 5.87
CA ARG A 98 24.11 2.82 5.46
C ARG A 98 24.14 2.95 3.94
N LYS A 99 24.58 1.91 3.23
CA LYS A 99 24.57 1.89 1.76
C LYS A 99 23.15 2.05 1.21
N LEU A 100 22.18 1.31 1.77
CA LEU A 100 20.78 1.43 1.38
C LEU A 100 20.19 2.83 1.67
N ALA A 101 20.62 3.51 2.74
CA ALA A 101 20.17 4.87 3.01
C ALA A 101 20.62 5.89 1.94
N GLU A 102 21.76 5.63 1.29
CA GLU A 102 22.26 6.44 0.18
C GLU A 102 21.60 6.05 -1.16
N GLU A 103 21.41 4.75 -1.38
CA GLU A 103 20.86 4.24 -2.63
C GLU A 103 19.32 4.31 -2.70
N VAL A 104 18.63 4.38 -1.56
CA VAL A 104 17.16 4.37 -1.46
C VAL A 104 16.69 5.63 -0.72
N PRO A 105 16.66 6.79 -1.42
CA PRO A 105 16.38 8.06 -0.77
C PRO A 105 14.91 8.15 -0.33
N GLY A 106 14.64 8.96 0.70
CA GLY A 106 13.28 9.25 1.16
C GLY A 106 12.53 10.27 0.31
N ARG A 107 13.22 10.90 -0.65
CA ARG A 107 12.70 11.96 -1.53
C ARG A 107 13.08 11.68 -2.98
N PRO A 108 12.33 12.25 -3.95
CA PRO A 108 12.68 12.15 -5.36
C PRO A 108 14.15 12.55 -5.62
N TRP A 109 14.77 11.86 -6.56
CA TRP A 109 16.14 12.15 -7.00
C TRP A 109 16.26 13.57 -7.55
N ARG A 110 17.49 14.12 -7.56
CA ARG A 110 17.76 15.41 -8.21
C ARG A 110 17.76 15.33 -9.74
N LYS A 111 17.98 14.13 -10.28
CA LYS A 111 18.03 13.83 -11.71
C LYS A 111 17.04 12.70 -12.03
N PRO A 112 16.41 12.72 -13.22
CA PRO A 112 15.50 11.65 -13.62
C PRO A 112 16.26 10.32 -13.71
N GLN A 113 15.68 9.27 -13.15
CA GLN A 113 16.18 7.90 -13.19
C GLN A 113 15.69 7.14 -14.43
N LEU A 114 14.63 7.64 -15.07
CA LEU A 114 14.07 7.10 -16.30
C LEU A 114 13.94 8.18 -17.38
N SER A 115 14.13 7.76 -18.63
CA SER A 115 13.64 8.54 -19.78
C SER A 115 12.10 8.60 -19.73
N GLN A 116 11.51 9.54 -20.48
CA GLN A 116 10.05 9.60 -20.58
C GLN A 116 9.47 8.33 -21.23
N GLU A 117 10.16 7.79 -22.22
CA GLU A 117 9.77 6.55 -22.90
C GLU A 117 9.82 5.35 -21.95
N ASP A 118 10.90 5.21 -21.18
CA ASP A 118 11.03 4.14 -20.18
C ASP A 118 9.98 4.28 -19.08
N MET A 119 9.64 5.50 -18.67
CA MET A 119 8.57 5.73 -17.69
C MET A 119 7.22 5.23 -18.22
N ILE A 120 6.90 5.50 -19.50
CA ILE A 120 5.68 5.02 -20.15
C ILE A 120 5.69 3.49 -20.26
N LYS A 121 6.83 2.88 -20.66
CA LYS A 121 7.00 1.42 -20.70
C LYS A 121 6.82 0.79 -19.31
N ALA A 122 7.37 1.42 -18.27
CA ALA A 122 7.29 0.96 -16.90
C ALA A 122 5.84 0.92 -16.38
N VAL A 123 5.06 1.98 -16.58
CA VAL A 123 3.65 2.00 -16.10
C VAL A 123 2.74 1.07 -16.89
N ARG A 124 3.04 0.84 -18.17
CA ARG A 124 2.30 -0.12 -19.02
C ARG A 124 2.63 -1.56 -18.68
N GLY A 125 3.92 -1.87 -18.50
CA GLY A 125 4.41 -3.22 -18.27
C GLY A 125 4.39 -3.67 -16.80
N GLY A 126 4.33 -2.73 -15.86
CA GLY A 126 4.30 -3.02 -14.43
C GLY A 126 5.48 -3.88 -13.98
N ALA A 127 5.21 -4.90 -13.16
CA ALA A 127 6.24 -5.78 -12.64
C ALA A 127 7.04 -6.51 -13.72
N ALA A 128 6.42 -6.90 -14.84
CA ALA A 128 7.12 -7.63 -15.91
C ALA A 128 8.27 -6.80 -16.51
N TRP A 129 8.02 -5.51 -16.74
CA TRP A 129 9.05 -4.58 -17.20
C TRP A 129 10.18 -4.40 -16.16
N ALA A 130 9.83 -4.30 -14.88
CA ALA A 130 10.82 -4.15 -13.81
C ALA A 130 11.66 -5.42 -13.63
N ILE A 131 11.04 -6.60 -13.70
CA ILE A 131 11.74 -7.89 -13.61
C ILE A 131 12.77 -8.02 -14.72
N GLU A 132 12.41 -7.67 -15.96
CA GLU A 132 13.37 -7.66 -17.08
C GLU A 132 14.48 -6.63 -16.86
N LYS A 133 14.12 -5.38 -16.52
CA LYS A 133 15.09 -4.29 -16.34
C LYS A 133 16.11 -4.57 -15.24
N PHE A 134 15.67 -5.16 -14.13
CA PHE A 134 16.50 -5.44 -12.96
C PHE A 134 17.01 -6.88 -12.92
N LYS A 135 16.76 -7.68 -13.97
CA LYS A 135 17.17 -9.08 -14.09
C LYS A 135 16.72 -9.94 -12.90
N LEU A 136 15.49 -9.71 -12.44
CA LEU A 136 14.87 -10.50 -11.37
C LEU A 136 14.26 -11.79 -11.95
N PRO A 137 13.98 -12.80 -11.10
CA PRO A 137 13.39 -14.05 -11.58
C PRO A 137 11.98 -13.86 -12.16
N GLN A 138 11.73 -14.40 -13.36
CA GLN A 138 10.43 -14.27 -14.04
C GLN A 138 9.25 -14.84 -13.23
N TYR A 139 9.48 -15.93 -12.48
CA TYR A 139 8.45 -16.56 -11.66
C TYR A 139 7.96 -15.66 -10.50
N TRP A 140 8.64 -14.55 -10.19
CA TRP A 140 8.15 -13.56 -9.22
C TRP A 140 6.81 -12.93 -9.64
N LEU A 141 6.47 -12.94 -10.93
CA LEU A 141 5.15 -12.52 -11.40
C LEU A 141 4.00 -13.36 -10.81
N GLU A 142 4.27 -14.58 -10.34
CA GLU A 142 3.26 -15.42 -9.68
C GLU A 142 3.05 -15.03 -8.21
N ARG A 143 3.93 -14.16 -7.69
CA ARG A 143 4.01 -13.73 -6.29
C ARG A 143 3.74 -12.24 -6.09
N ILE A 144 3.26 -11.59 -7.14
CA ILE A 144 2.83 -10.20 -7.12
C ILE A 144 1.34 -10.20 -7.41
N GLU A 145 0.58 -9.42 -6.65
CA GLU A 145 -0.86 -9.27 -6.89
C GLU A 145 -1.14 -8.92 -8.37
N LYS A 146 -2.11 -9.62 -8.98
CA LYS A 146 -2.46 -9.48 -10.41
C LYS A 146 -1.26 -9.65 -11.36
N SER A 147 -0.24 -10.39 -10.94
CA SER A 147 1.04 -10.50 -11.64
C SER A 147 1.70 -9.14 -11.92
N GLY A 148 1.47 -8.19 -11.02
CA GLY A 148 2.08 -6.88 -11.02
C GLY A 148 1.63 -5.95 -12.14
N ASN A 149 0.44 -6.19 -12.70
CA ASN A 149 -0.19 -5.31 -13.67
C ASN A 149 -1.71 -5.21 -13.43
N PHE A 150 -2.20 -4.02 -13.12
CA PHE A 150 -3.62 -3.77 -12.86
C PHE A 150 -4.45 -3.49 -14.11
N LEU A 151 -3.83 -3.33 -15.28
CA LEU A 151 -4.55 -3.04 -16.52
C LEU A 151 -5.48 -4.18 -16.90
N ALA A 152 -6.75 -3.86 -17.15
CA ALA A 152 -7.72 -4.82 -17.66
C ALA A 152 -7.54 -5.10 -19.16
N THR A 153 -7.08 -4.10 -19.91
CA THR A 153 -6.85 -4.17 -21.36
C THR A 153 -5.50 -3.58 -21.72
N HIS A 154 -4.98 -3.96 -22.88
CA HIS A 154 -3.79 -3.34 -23.42
C HIS A 154 -4.04 -1.85 -23.73
N ILE A 155 -3.12 -0.99 -23.30
CA ILE A 155 -3.11 0.45 -23.58
C ILE A 155 -1.85 0.77 -24.36
N SER A 156 -1.93 1.55 -25.44
CA SER A 156 -0.78 2.00 -26.23
C SER A 156 0.02 3.11 -25.52
N SER A 157 1.24 3.38 -26.00
CA SER A 157 2.07 4.46 -25.44
C SER A 157 1.44 5.85 -25.60
N ASP A 158 0.67 6.07 -26.65
CA ASP A 158 0.01 7.36 -26.90
C ASP A 158 -1.23 7.51 -26.02
N GLU A 159 -2.01 6.45 -25.85
CA GLU A 159 -3.14 6.45 -24.90
C GLU A 159 -2.69 6.72 -23.46
N VAL A 160 -1.50 6.27 -23.03
CA VAL A 160 -0.96 6.64 -21.71
C VAL A 160 -0.83 8.15 -21.56
N LYS A 161 -0.38 8.87 -22.60
CA LYS A 161 -0.29 10.33 -22.58
C LYS A 161 -1.69 10.97 -22.49
N ASP A 162 -2.70 10.25 -22.98
CA ASP A 162 -4.12 10.59 -22.88
C ASP A 162 -4.83 10.12 -21.61
N ILE A 163 -4.13 9.45 -20.70
CA ILE A 163 -4.71 8.94 -19.44
C ILE A 163 -3.98 9.49 -18.22
N ILE A 164 -2.65 9.64 -18.29
CA ILE A 164 -1.80 10.09 -17.18
C ILE A 164 -1.30 11.52 -17.39
N PRO A 165 -1.51 12.43 -16.41
CA PRO A 165 -1.00 13.81 -16.48
C PRO A 165 0.51 13.86 -16.76
N PRO A 166 1.01 14.77 -17.64
CA PRO A 166 2.43 14.95 -17.89
C PRO A 166 3.23 15.22 -16.62
N THR A 167 2.62 15.86 -15.63
CA THR A 167 3.24 16.11 -14.33
C THR A 167 3.46 14.84 -13.53
N ALA A 168 2.54 13.87 -13.59
CA ALA A 168 2.69 12.55 -12.98
C ALA A 168 3.81 11.76 -13.65
N ILE A 169 3.84 11.69 -14.99
CA ILE A 169 4.93 11.07 -15.75
C ILE A 169 6.27 11.72 -15.42
N ASN A 170 6.32 13.06 -15.44
CA ASN A 170 7.57 13.77 -15.21
C ASN A 170 8.10 13.53 -13.80
N TRP A 171 7.25 13.63 -12.77
CA TRP A 171 7.66 13.34 -11.39
C TRP A 171 8.01 11.87 -11.17
N GLY A 172 7.29 10.94 -11.81
CA GLY A 172 7.54 9.50 -11.73
C GLY A 172 8.98 9.13 -12.13
N ARG A 173 9.52 9.81 -13.15
CA ARG A 173 10.92 9.63 -13.58
C ARG A 173 11.95 9.88 -12.48
N TYR A 174 11.65 10.74 -11.50
CA TYR A 174 12.53 11.04 -10.37
C TYR A 174 12.26 10.14 -9.16
N CYS A 175 11.30 9.23 -9.24
CA CYS A 175 10.81 8.44 -8.10
C CYS A 175 11.19 6.96 -8.15
N LEU A 176 11.90 6.49 -9.18
CA LEU A 176 12.33 5.09 -9.24
C LEU A 176 13.35 4.77 -8.13
N GLY A 177 13.09 3.72 -7.37
CA GLY A 177 13.96 3.27 -6.28
C GLY A 177 13.95 4.22 -5.08
N VAL A 178 12.87 4.96 -4.87
CA VAL A 178 12.71 5.93 -3.77
C VAL A 178 11.83 5.31 -2.71
N LEU A 179 12.20 5.43 -1.44
CA LEU A 179 11.40 4.90 -0.33
C LEU A 179 10.15 5.75 -0.06
N GLY A 180 10.31 7.08 -0.13
CA GLY A 180 9.29 8.03 0.29
C GLY A 180 9.29 8.25 1.81
N GLY A 181 8.52 9.24 2.26
CA GLY A 181 8.37 9.58 3.68
C GLY A 181 7.06 9.08 4.28
N GLY A 182 6.79 9.45 5.54
CA GLY A 182 5.55 9.06 6.20
C GLY A 182 5.64 7.69 6.87
N ASN A 183 4.69 6.81 6.57
CA ASN A 183 4.65 5.44 7.08
C ASN A 183 5.53 4.47 6.27
N HIS A 184 6.13 4.89 5.15
CA HIS A 184 7.04 4.05 4.37
C HIS A 184 8.29 3.68 5.17
N PHE A 185 8.80 2.47 4.95
CA PHE A 185 9.97 1.93 5.62
C PHE A 185 10.57 0.77 4.83
N LEU A 186 11.85 0.51 5.07
CA LEU A 186 12.51 -0.76 4.74
C LEU A 186 13.07 -1.33 6.04
N GLU A 187 12.63 -2.52 6.41
CA GLU A 187 13.03 -3.16 7.66
C GLU A 187 13.64 -4.54 7.43
N LEU A 188 14.68 -4.84 8.19
CA LEU A 188 15.25 -6.18 8.32
C LEU A 188 14.68 -6.80 9.58
N HIS A 189 14.02 -7.93 9.41
CA HIS A 189 13.46 -8.75 10.47
C HIS A 189 14.13 -10.11 10.49
N TYR A 190 13.97 -10.82 11.61
CA TYR A 190 14.12 -12.27 11.63
C TYR A 190 12.81 -12.96 12.00
N ILE A 191 12.62 -14.18 11.50
CA ILE A 191 11.52 -15.06 11.93
C ILE A 191 11.82 -15.50 13.37
N ASP A 192 11.10 -14.93 14.33
CA ASP A 192 11.33 -15.16 15.77
C ASP A 192 10.69 -16.45 16.25
N ARG A 193 9.48 -16.74 15.77
CA ARG A 193 8.71 -17.95 16.16
C ARG A 193 7.81 -18.41 15.03
N ILE A 194 7.84 -19.71 14.74
CA ILE A 194 6.85 -20.35 13.87
C ILE A 194 5.63 -20.76 14.69
N GLU A 195 4.45 -20.33 14.24
CA GLU A 195 3.15 -20.59 14.87
C GLU A 195 2.40 -21.73 14.15
N ASN A 196 2.68 -21.93 12.86
CA ASN A 196 2.11 -22.99 12.05
C ASN A 196 3.18 -23.64 11.18
N GLN A 197 3.65 -24.82 11.60
CA GLN A 197 4.76 -25.52 10.94
C GLN A 197 4.44 -25.94 9.50
N ALA A 198 3.20 -26.37 9.23
CA ALA A 198 2.80 -26.82 7.90
C ALA A 198 2.81 -25.67 6.89
N LEU A 199 2.15 -24.55 7.22
CA LEU A 199 2.15 -23.38 6.35
C LEU A 199 3.53 -22.74 6.24
N ALA A 200 4.33 -22.73 7.32
CA ALA A 200 5.71 -22.25 7.25
C ALA A 200 6.56 -23.10 6.30
N GLY A 201 6.36 -24.42 6.27
CA GLY A 201 7.01 -25.32 5.32
C GLY A 201 6.68 -24.96 3.86
N GLU A 202 5.40 -24.75 3.55
CA GLU A 202 4.94 -24.35 2.21
C GLU A 202 5.46 -22.98 1.78
N LEU A 203 5.56 -22.02 2.72
CA LEU A 203 6.13 -20.70 2.47
C LEU A 203 7.68 -20.68 2.54
N ASN A 204 8.31 -21.81 2.84
CA ASN A 204 9.75 -21.95 3.06
C ASN A 204 10.31 -20.95 4.09
N LEU A 205 9.57 -20.76 5.19
CA LEU A 205 9.96 -19.93 6.33
C LEU A 205 10.58 -20.77 7.45
N LYS A 206 11.68 -20.29 8.03
CA LYS A 206 12.41 -20.97 9.11
C LYS A 206 12.70 -20.01 10.24
N GLU A 207 12.69 -20.49 11.48
CA GLU A 207 13.14 -19.67 12.61
C GLU A 207 14.55 -19.16 12.39
N LYS A 208 14.81 -17.94 12.89
CA LYS A 208 16.05 -17.18 12.75
C LYS A 208 16.38 -16.73 11.33
N GLN A 209 15.58 -17.08 10.32
CA GLN A 209 15.77 -16.60 8.95
C GLN A 209 15.60 -15.08 8.87
N LEU A 210 16.50 -14.41 8.16
CA LEU A 210 16.42 -12.99 7.88
C LEU A 210 15.52 -12.70 6.69
N VAL A 211 14.67 -11.69 6.84
CA VAL A 211 13.68 -11.27 5.85
C VAL A 211 13.60 -9.74 5.80
N PHE A 212 13.38 -9.19 4.62
CA PHE A 212 13.15 -7.76 4.45
C PHE A 212 11.67 -7.48 4.25
N ILE A 213 11.16 -6.48 4.94
CA ILE A 213 9.82 -5.93 4.72
C ILE A 213 9.99 -4.54 4.11
N LEU A 214 9.41 -4.34 2.93
CA LEU A 214 9.45 -3.08 2.19
C LEU A 214 8.05 -2.49 2.06
N HIS A 215 7.84 -1.33 2.67
CA HIS A 215 6.63 -0.55 2.53
C HIS A 215 6.91 0.74 1.76
N THR A 216 6.34 0.84 0.55
CA THR A 216 6.37 2.06 -0.27
C THR A 216 5.24 2.04 -1.30
N ASP A 217 5.04 3.15 -2.00
CA ASP A 217 3.94 3.37 -2.94
C ASP A 217 4.42 3.77 -4.34
N SER A 218 3.48 4.25 -5.15
CA SER A 218 3.74 4.87 -6.45
C SER A 218 4.17 6.34 -6.37
N LEU A 219 4.40 6.86 -5.16
CA LEU A 219 5.02 8.15 -4.84
C LEU A 219 4.38 9.34 -5.57
N LYS A 220 5.21 10.14 -6.25
CA LYS A 220 4.73 11.30 -7.02
C LYS A 220 4.04 10.91 -8.31
N MET A 221 4.30 9.72 -8.86
CA MET A 221 3.51 9.22 -9.98
C MET A 221 2.06 9.02 -9.54
N GLY A 222 1.82 8.27 -8.46
CA GLY A 222 0.47 8.04 -7.94
C GLY A 222 -0.19 9.27 -7.34
N SER A 223 0.51 10.00 -6.48
CA SER A 223 -0.11 11.17 -5.84
C SER A 223 -0.46 12.28 -6.83
N GLN A 224 0.32 12.50 -7.89
CA GLN A 224 -0.07 13.44 -8.95
C GLN A 224 -1.27 12.91 -9.75
N THR A 225 -1.31 11.63 -10.11
CA THR A 225 -2.47 11.03 -10.77
C THR A 225 -3.72 11.14 -9.91
N HIS A 226 -3.66 10.70 -8.65
CA HIS A 226 -4.76 10.79 -7.70
C HIS A 226 -5.28 12.22 -7.55
N LEU A 227 -4.38 13.21 -7.42
CA LEU A 227 -4.76 14.62 -7.34
C LEU A 227 -5.42 15.18 -8.60
N HIS A 228 -5.30 14.55 -9.77
CA HIS A 228 -6.06 14.95 -10.95
C HIS A 228 -7.45 14.29 -10.96
N TYR A 229 -7.55 13.05 -10.49
CA TYR A 229 -8.75 12.21 -10.60
C TYR A 229 -9.62 12.16 -9.33
N SER A 230 -9.36 12.99 -8.32
CA SER A 230 -10.11 13.01 -7.06
C SER A 230 -10.23 14.41 -6.46
N ALA A 231 -11.06 14.54 -5.42
CA ALA A 231 -11.24 15.80 -4.70
C ALA A 231 -10.04 16.11 -3.78
N ARG A 232 -9.77 17.42 -3.60
CA ARG A 232 -8.52 17.93 -3.02
C ARG A 232 -8.56 18.16 -1.51
N GLY A 233 -9.18 17.26 -0.74
CA GLY A 233 -9.36 17.43 0.72
C GLY A 233 -8.08 17.79 1.45
N GLU A 234 -6.99 17.10 1.15
CA GLU A 234 -5.67 17.34 1.77
C GLU A 234 -5.08 18.73 1.45
N LEU A 235 -5.44 19.33 0.31
CA LEU A 235 -4.89 20.61 -0.15
C LEU A 235 -5.67 21.82 0.34
N LYS A 236 -6.87 21.65 0.93
CA LYS A 236 -7.68 22.79 1.43
C LYS A 236 -6.92 23.67 2.43
N ARG A 237 -5.98 23.09 3.18
CA ARG A 237 -5.12 23.80 4.14
C ARG A 237 -3.94 24.54 3.49
N LYS A 238 -3.79 24.47 2.15
CA LYS A 238 -2.68 25.04 1.37
C LYS A 238 -3.25 25.79 0.15
N PRO A 239 -3.80 27.00 0.33
CA PRO A 239 -4.63 27.68 -0.67
C PRO A 239 -3.92 27.85 -2.02
N PHE A 240 -2.64 28.21 -2.01
CA PHE A 240 -1.85 28.36 -3.25
C PHE A 240 -1.70 27.03 -4.01
N LYS A 241 -1.42 25.92 -3.30
CA LYS A 241 -1.31 24.59 -3.93
C LYS A 241 -2.66 24.08 -4.42
N TYR A 242 -3.72 24.39 -3.68
CA TYR A 242 -5.08 24.09 -4.09
C TYR A 242 -5.42 24.79 -5.41
N LEU A 243 -5.15 26.10 -5.52
CA LEU A 243 -5.39 26.87 -6.73
C LEU A 243 -4.55 26.37 -7.91
N ALA A 244 -3.26 26.13 -7.71
CA ALA A 244 -2.39 25.58 -8.75
C ALA A 244 -2.91 24.22 -9.27
N MET A 245 -3.29 23.31 -8.38
CA MET A 245 -3.83 22.01 -8.76
C MET A 245 -5.19 22.12 -9.45
N LEU A 246 -6.03 23.08 -9.03
CA LEU A 246 -7.29 23.38 -9.73
C LEU A 246 -7.04 23.80 -11.17
N LEU A 247 -6.12 24.73 -11.41
CA LEU A 247 -5.77 25.16 -12.77
C LEU A 247 -5.23 24.01 -13.61
N MET A 248 -4.38 23.15 -13.03
CA MET A 248 -3.82 21.97 -13.70
C MET A 248 -4.91 20.96 -14.07
N GLN A 249 -5.84 20.65 -13.16
CA GLN A 249 -6.98 19.79 -13.46
C GLN A 249 -7.88 20.37 -14.55
N LEU A 250 -8.14 21.69 -14.48
CA LEU A 250 -8.97 22.35 -15.47
C LEU A 250 -8.34 22.19 -16.86
N TRP A 251 -7.06 22.52 -16.97
CA TRP A 251 -6.30 22.36 -18.21
C TRP A 251 -6.24 20.90 -18.69
N TRP A 252 -6.00 19.96 -17.78
CA TRP A 252 -5.88 18.55 -18.08
C TRP A 252 -7.19 17.92 -18.59
N HIS A 253 -8.29 18.13 -17.87
CA HIS A 253 -9.54 17.47 -18.16
C HIS A 253 -10.35 18.20 -19.24
N PHE A 254 -10.36 19.53 -19.25
CA PHE A 254 -11.23 20.30 -20.14
C PHE A 254 -10.63 20.57 -21.53
N LEU A 255 -9.46 20.03 -21.86
CA LEU A 255 -8.91 20.08 -23.23
C LEU A 255 -9.14 18.79 -24.04
N ARG A 256 -9.85 17.79 -23.49
CA ARG A 256 -9.93 16.45 -24.10
C ARG A 256 -11.29 16.09 -24.66
N ASP A 257 -12.28 15.97 -23.78
CA ASP A 257 -13.69 15.80 -24.18
C ASP A 257 -14.45 17.01 -23.69
N LEU A 258 -14.86 17.84 -24.66
CA LEU A 258 -15.54 19.12 -24.46
C LEU A 258 -17.06 18.95 -24.37
N SER A 259 -17.60 17.73 -24.41
CA SER A 259 -19.04 17.52 -24.27
C SER A 259 -19.54 18.05 -22.92
N PHE A 260 -20.67 18.75 -22.94
CA PHE A 260 -21.26 19.35 -21.74
C PHE A 260 -21.57 18.31 -20.65
N LYS A 261 -21.91 17.07 -21.05
CA LYS A 261 -22.16 15.95 -20.13
C LYS A 261 -20.90 15.53 -19.38
N SER A 262 -19.79 15.30 -20.09
CA SER A 262 -18.50 14.97 -19.47
C SER A 262 -17.96 16.13 -18.64
N TRP A 263 -18.19 17.38 -19.11
CA TRP A 263 -17.86 18.58 -18.36
C TRP A 263 -18.57 18.62 -17.00
N LEU A 264 -19.91 18.49 -16.99
CA LEU A 264 -20.71 18.47 -15.76
C LEU A 264 -20.30 17.32 -14.82
N LEU A 265 -20.07 16.13 -15.35
CA LEU A 265 -19.65 14.97 -14.57
C LEU A 265 -18.31 15.21 -13.87
N ARG A 266 -17.30 15.67 -14.62
CA ARG A 266 -15.97 15.99 -14.07
C ARG A 266 -16.03 17.13 -13.07
N TRP A 267 -16.83 18.16 -13.35
CA TRP A 267 -17.02 19.29 -12.43
C TRP A 267 -17.62 18.82 -11.10
N ARG A 268 -18.66 17.99 -11.14
CA ARG A 268 -19.30 17.44 -9.92
C ARG A 268 -18.42 16.44 -9.16
N THR A 269 -17.52 15.74 -9.85
CA THR A 269 -16.71 14.67 -9.24
C THR A 269 -15.37 15.18 -8.72
N TYR A 270 -14.64 15.95 -9.54
CA TYR A 270 -13.26 16.36 -9.26
C TYR A 270 -13.17 17.77 -8.67
N ILE A 271 -14.16 18.64 -8.94
CA ILE A 271 -14.09 20.07 -8.59
C ILE A 271 -15.00 20.44 -7.42
N VAL A 272 -16.30 20.14 -7.52
CA VAL A 272 -17.31 20.53 -6.52
C VAL A 272 -17.46 19.42 -5.48
N ARG A 273 -17.27 19.78 -4.21
CA ARG A 273 -17.37 18.85 -3.08
C ARG A 273 -18.76 18.92 -2.44
N LYS A 274 -19.74 18.23 -3.02
CA LYS A 274 -21.01 17.94 -2.34
C LYS A 274 -21.16 16.42 -2.23
N GLY A 275 -20.85 15.86 -1.06
CA GLY A 275 -20.86 14.42 -0.81
C GLY A 275 -19.70 13.66 -1.46
N PHE A 276 -19.93 12.39 -1.75
CA PHE A 276 -18.99 11.48 -2.44
C PHE A 276 -19.25 11.51 -3.94
N GLY A 277 -18.43 12.26 -4.69
CA GLY A 277 -18.53 12.31 -6.15
C GLY A 277 -18.38 10.92 -6.77
N ASN A 278 -19.17 10.62 -7.80
CA ASN A 278 -19.27 9.28 -8.38
C ASN A 278 -19.07 9.28 -9.90
N LEU A 279 -18.57 8.16 -10.43
CA LEU A 279 -18.38 7.92 -11.86
C LEU A 279 -18.99 6.55 -12.23
N PRO A 280 -19.82 6.45 -13.27
CA PRO A 280 -20.18 5.15 -13.83
C PRO A 280 -18.92 4.44 -14.32
N ALA A 281 -18.67 3.21 -13.85
CA ALA A 281 -17.40 2.52 -14.10
C ALA A 281 -17.24 2.12 -15.58
N ASP A 282 -18.35 1.81 -16.25
CA ASP A 282 -18.46 1.60 -17.70
C ASP A 282 -18.59 2.89 -18.52
N GLY A 283 -18.58 4.06 -17.87
CA GLY A 283 -18.51 5.35 -18.53
C GLY A 283 -17.11 5.62 -19.10
N VAL A 284 -17.02 6.55 -20.05
CA VAL A 284 -15.72 6.99 -20.62
C VAL A 284 -14.79 7.50 -19.51
N GLU A 285 -15.31 8.27 -18.56
CA GLU A 285 -14.52 8.74 -17.42
C GLU A 285 -14.22 7.67 -16.38
N GLY A 286 -15.14 6.73 -16.15
CA GLY A 286 -14.89 5.61 -15.24
C GLY A 286 -13.75 4.73 -15.74
N ARG A 287 -13.76 4.36 -17.02
CA ARG A 287 -12.64 3.66 -17.67
C ARG A 287 -11.34 4.45 -17.57
N ARG A 288 -11.37 5.74 -17.91
CA ARG A 288 -10.16 6.58 -17.83
C ARG A 288 -9.61 6.69 -16.41
N PHE A 289 -10.48 6.79 -15.40
CA PHE A 289 -10.08 6.74 -14.00
C PHE A 289 -9.39 5.41 -13.67
N LEU A 290 -10.03 4.28 -13.99
CA LEU A 290 -9.51 2.94 -13.69
C LEU A 290 -8.17 2.70 -14.37
N ASP A 291 -8.02 3.10 -15.64
CA ASP A 291 -6.77 2.98 -16.38
C ASP A 291 -5.68 3.88 -15.77
N ALA A 292 -6.02 5.12 -15.39
CA ALA A 292 -5.08 6.03 -14.75
C ALA A 292 -4.60 5.48 -13.40
N PHE A 293 -5.52 4.97 -12.57
CA PHE A 293 -5.20 4.35 -11.29
C PHE A 293 -4.38 3.08 -11.47
N SER A 294 -4.68 2.26 -12.49
CA SER A 294 -3.95 1.03 -12.80
C SER A 294 -2.52 1.32 -13.26
N LEU A 295 -2.33 2.25 -14.20
CA LEU A 295 -1.00 2.66 -14.69
C LEU A 295 -0.16 3.27 -13.55
N ALA A 296 -0.76 4.13 -12.72
CA ALA A 296 -0.06 4.68 -11.56
C ALA A 296 0.25 3.60 -10.52
N GLY A 297 -0.68 2.67 -10.29
CA GLY A 297 -0.51 1.52 -9.41
C GLY A 297 0.61 0.60 -9.88
N ASN A 298 0.74 0.35 -11.17
CA ASN A 298 1.83 -0.44 -11.76
C ASN A 298 3.21 0.12 -11.41
N PHE A 299 3.35 1.45 -11.31
CA PHE A 299 4.60 2.06 -10.85
C PHE A 299 4.96 1.70 -9.41
N GLY A 300 3.98 1.43 -8.54
CA GLY A 300 4.23 0.94 -7.18
C GLY A 300 5.01 -0.38 -7.16
N PHE A 301 4.61 -1.35 -8.00
CA PHE A 301 5.35 -2.60 -8.17
C PHE A 301 6.75 -2.36 -8.76
N VAL A 302 6.85 -1.51 -9.80
CA VAL A 302 8.13 -1.15 -10.42
C VAL A 302 9.08 -0.56 -9.38
N ASN A 303 8.60 0.35 -8.53
CA ASN A 303 9.39 0.99 -7.50
C ASN A 303 9.85 -0.03 -6.45
N ARG A 304 8.95 -0.90 -5.96
CA ARG A 304 9.31 -1.94 -4.98
C ARG A 304 10.36 -2.91 -5.52
N LEU A 305 10.19 -3.38 -6.76
CA LEU A 305 11.16 -4.28 -7.40
C LEU A 305 12.52 -3.59 -7.64
N ALA A 306 12.54 -2.30 -7.97
CA ALA A 306 13.77 -1.53 -8.05
C ALA A 306 14.52 -1.50 -6.71
N ILE A 307 13.82 -1.25 -5.61
CA ILE A 307 14.41 -1.25 -4.26
C ILE A 307 14.85 -2.65 -3.86
N MET A 308 14.07 -3.69 -4.15
CA MET A 308 14.47 -5.08 -3.89
C MET A 308 15.76 -5.46 -4.63
N SER A 309 15.92 -5.03 -5.88
CA SER A 309 17.19 -5.26 -6.60
C SER A 309 18.39 -4.62 -5.90
N LYS A 310 18.21 -3.44 -5.29
CA LYS A 310 19.25 -2.76 -4.49
C LYS A 310 19.53 -3.52 -3.20
N ILE A 311 18.50 -3.97 -2.49
CA ILE A 311 18.65 -4.81 -1.28
C ILE A 311 19.51 -6.03 -1.60
N ILE A 312 19.17 -6.78 -2.65
CA ILE A 312 19.91 -7.98 -3.06
C ILE A 312 21.37 -7.63 -3.35
N ASN A 313 21.61 -6.65 -4.24
CA ASN A 313 22.96 -6.26 -4.64
C ASN A 313 23.81 -5.78 -3.45
N THR A 314 23.24 -4.95 -2.57
CA THR A 314 23.95 -4.46 -1.38
C THR A 314 24.27 -5.59 -0.40
N CYS A 315 23.32 -6.51 -0.17
CA CYS A 315 23.56 -7.65 0.71
C CYS A 315 24.65 -8.57 0.14
N GLU A 316 24.62 -8.87 -1.16
CA GLU A 316 25.64 -9.73 -1.79
C GLU A 316 27.03 -9.07 -1.79
N ASP A 317 27.10 -7.76 -2.04
CA ASP A 317 28.36 -7.01 -1.95
C ASP A 317 28.93 -7.01 -0.54
N VAL A 318 28.11 -6.83 0.50
CA VAL A 318 28.60 -6.82 1.89
C VAL A 318 28.92 -8.22 2.40
N ALA A 319 28.12 -9.23 2.04
CA ALA A 319 28.36 -10.62 2.40
C ALA A 319 29.49 -11.27 1.58
N LYS A 320 29.93 -10.62 0.49
CA LYS A 320 30.94 -11.12 -0.46
C LYS A 320 30.61 -12.50 -1.03
N ARG A 321 29.31 -12.79 -1.15
CA ARG A 321 28.77 -14.02 -1.72
C ARG A 321 27.38 -13.80 -2.29
N LYS A 322 26.96 -14.70 -3.17
CA LYS A 322 25.56 -14.77 -3.59
C LYS A 322 24.65 -15.16 -2.41
N ILE A 323 23.49 -14.53 -2.36
CA ILE A 323 22.46 -14.76 -1.36
C ILE A 323 21.23 -15.25 -2.10
N LYS A 324 20.72 -16.41 -1.73
CA LYS A 324 19.46 -16.88 -2.32
C LYS A 324 18.34 -16.02 -1.75
N THR A 325 17.69 -15.26 -2.62
CA THR A 325 16.55 -14.42 -2.27
C THR A 325 15.33 -14.83 -3.05
N ASP A 326 14.16 -14.64 -2.44
CA ASP A 326 12.88 -14.92 -3.09
C ASP A 326 11.83 -13.92 -2.61
N LEU A 327 11.00 -13.43 -3.54
CA LEU A 327 9.85 -12.61 -3.21
C LEU A 327 8.81 -13.52 -2.57
N LEU A 328 8.44 -13.28 -1.32
CA LEU A 328 7.35 -14.03 -0.72
C LEU A 328 6.03 -13.57 -1.32
N PHE A 329 5.70 -12.30 -1.16
CA PHE A 329 4.51 -11.71 -1.78
C PHE A 329 4.59 -10.19 -1.85
N ASP A 330 3.96 -9.60 -2.88
CA ASP A 330 3.80 -8.15 -3.06
C ASP A 330 2.32 -7.79 -3.34
N PRO A 331 1.55 -7.39 -2.30
CA PRO A 331 0.20 -6.86 -2.41
C PRO A 331 0.14 -5.32 -2.43
N ALA A 332 -0.87 -4.79 -3.10
CA ALA A 332 -1.36 -3.43 -2.90
C ALA A 332 -2.35 -3.39 -1.72
N HIS A 333 -2.38 -2.27 -0.99
CA HIS A 333 -3.44 -1.99 0.00
C HIS A 333 -4.28 -0.75 -0.31
N ASP A 334 -3.99 -0.05 -1.41
CA ASP A 334 -4.79 1.07 -1.90
C ASP A 334 -5.13 0.87 -3.37
N MET A 335 -6.34 0.37 -3.66
CA MET A 335 -6.78 0.15 -5.05
C MET A 335 -8.30 0.20 -5.22
N VAL A 336 -8.73 0.60 -6.42
CA VAL A 336 -10.09 0.41 -6.92
C VAL A 336 -10.06 -0.63 -8.01
N THR A 337 -10.83 -1.70 -7.85
CA THR A 337 -10.82 -2.85 -8.77
C THR A 337 -12.22 -3.28 -9.13
N LYS A 338 -12.35 -3.83 -10.33
CA LYS A 338 -13.55 -4.48 -10.80
C LYS A 338 -13.45 -5.98 -10.52
N GLU A 339 -14.33 -6.51 -9.68
CA GLU A 339 -14.24 -7.89 -9.19
C GLU A 339 -15.58 -8.63 -9.27
N ASN A 340 -15.51 -9.93 -9.55
CA ASN A 340 -16.67 -10.82 -9.55
C ASN A 340 -16.68 -11.61 -8.24
N ILE A 341 -17.69 -11.38 -7.40
CA ILE A 341 -17.92 -12.10 -6.15
C ILE A 341 -19.29 -12.77 -6.23
N ASP A 342 -19.34 -14.09 -6.04
CA ASP A 342 -20.56 -14.90 -6.10
C ASP A 342 -21.41 -14.61 -7.38
N SER A 343 -20.73 -14.59 -8.53
CA SER A 343 -21.30 -14.29 -9.86
C SER A 343 -21.93 -12.90 -10.02
N ARG A 344 -21.60 -11.96 -9.13
CA ARG A 344 -21.98 -10.55 -9.24
C ARG A 344 -20.74 -9.69 -9.37
N GLU A 345 -20.85 -8.69 -10.23
CA GLU A 345 -19.78 -7.75 -10.51
C GLU A 345 -19.87 -6.55 -9.56
N PHE A 346 -18.75 -6.19 -8.95
CA PHE A 346 -18.62 -5.08 -8.01
C PHE A 346 -17.45 -4.19 -8.40
N ILE A 347 -17.58 -2.90 -8.08
CA ILE A 347 -16.41 -2.02 -7.96
C ILE A 347 -16.03 -1.97 -6.49
N LEU A 348 -14.88 -2.55 -6.17
CA LEU A 348 -14.35 -2.59 -4.81
C LEU A 348 -13.33 -1.48 -4.61
N HIS A 349 -13.56 -0.68 -3.57
CA HIS A 349 -12.66 0.36 -3.08
C HIS A 349 -12.01 -0.16 -1.81
N ARG A 350 -10.70 -0.40 -1.84
CA ARG A 350 -9.90 -0.92 -0.73
C ARG A 350 -8.88 0.13 -0.30
N ASN A 351 -9.12 0.78 0.85
CA ASN A 351 -8.30 1.90 1.33
C ASN A 351 -7.57 1.51 2.62
N GLY A 352 -6.26 1.31 2.53
CA GLY A 352 -5.44 0.66 3.55
C GLY A 352 -5.95 -0.74 3.89
N THR A 353 -6.25 -1.55 2.88
CA THR A 353 -6.67 -2.95 3.05
C THR A 353 -6.19 -3.78 1.87
N ASN A 354 -5.78 -5.02 2.10
CA ASN A 354 -5.30 -5.92 1.05
C ASN A 354 -6.41 -6.84 0.55
N VAL A 355 -6.38 -7.18 -0.73
CA VAL A 355 -7.01 -8.42 -1.22
C VAL A 355 -6.48 -9.58 -0.38
N ALA A 356 -7.34 -10.52 -0.03
CA ALA A 356 -7.01 -11.73 0.72
C ALA A 356 -7.82 -12.90 0.17
N LEU A 357 -7.17 -13.72 -0.66
CA LEU A 357 -7.81 -14.89 -1.26
C LEU A 357 -7.36 -16.17 -0.55
N PRO A 358 -8.29 -16.96 0.04
CA PRO A 358 -7.93 -18.27 0.59
C PRO A 358 -7.54 -19.24 -0.53
N LYS A 359 -7.01 -20.40 -0.14
CA LYS A 359 -6.45 -21.39 -1.07
C LYS A 359 -7.41 -21.77 -2.21
N ASP A 360 -8.71 -21.87 -1.93
CA ASP A 360 -9.71 -22.29 -2.91
C ASP A 360 -10.06 -21.17 -3.91
N GLN A 361 -9.72 -19.92 -3.60
CA GLN A 361 -9.87 -18.76 -4.49
C GLN A 361 -8.58 -18.43 -5.24
N TRP A 362 -7.42 -18.82 -4.71
CA TRP A 362 -6.13 -18.59 -5.35
C TRP A 362 -5.74 -19.75 -6.28
N ARG A 363 -5.90 -19.57 -7.59
CA ARG A 363 -5.77 -20.67 -8.57
C ARG A 363 -4.34 -21.05 -8.94
N LYS A 364 -3.36 -20.16 -8.75
CA LYS A 364 -1.98 -20.35 -9.24
C LYS A 364 -1.05 -20.83 -8.13
N ALA A 365 -0.10 -21.69 -8.46
CA ALA A 365 1.02 -21.98 -7.57
C ALA A 365 1.80 -20.68 -7.23
N PRO A 366 2.48 -20.61 -6.07
CA PRO A 366 2.51 -21.60 -5.01
C PRO A 366 1.34 -21.49 -4.01
N PHE A 367 0.55 -20.40 -4.06
CA PHE A 367 -0.43 -20.11 -3.00
C PHE A 367 -1.79 -20.79 -3.16
N ASN A 368 -1.96 -21.66 -4.15
CA ASN A 368 -3.11 -22.55 -4.25
C ASN A 368 -3.13 -23.62 -3.13
N VAL A 369 -2.02 -23.81 -2.42
CA VAL A 369 -1.93 -24.70 -1.24
C VAL A 369 -2.21 -23.94 0.05
N THR A 370 -1.59 -22.77 0.22
CA THR A 370 -1.63 -22.01 1.47
C THR A 370 -2.74 -20.98 1.52
N GLY A 371 -3.23 -20.49 0.39
CA GLY A 371 -3.91 -19.20 0.31
C GLY A 371 -2.90 -18.05 0.29
N GLN A 372 -3.36 -16.87 -0.11
CA GLN A 372 -2.54 -15.68 -0.28
C GLN A 372 -1.83 -15.30 1.03
N PRO A 373 -0.51 -15.00 1.01
CA PRO A 373 0.20 -14.48 2.17
C PRO A 373 -0.36 -13.12 2.62
N ILE A 374 -0.48 -12.94 3.93
CA ILE A 374 -0.93 -11.71 4.58
C ILE A 374 0.16 -11.24 5.53
N LEU A 375 0.65 -10.02 5.30
CA LEU A 375 1.69 -9.40 6.11
C LEU A 375 1.12 -8.26 6.94
N ILE A 376 1.26 -8.35 8.25
CA ILE A 376 0.79 -7.34 9.21
C ILE A 376 2.01 -6.75 9.91
N PRO A 377 2.58 -5.64 9.41
CA PRO A 377 3.60 -4.91 10.14
C PRO A 377 3.01 -4.20 11.36
N GLY A 378 3.79 -4.19 12.43
CA GLY A 378 3.55 -3.36 13.60
C GLY A 378 3.92 -1.90 13.36
N ALA A 379 4.06 -1.17 14.46
CA ALA A 379 4.69 0.15 14.48
C ALA A 379 6.22 0.06 14.39
N LEU A 380 6.88 1.20 14.16
CA LEU A 380 8.34 1.27 14.22
C LEU A 380 8.80 0.80 15.59
N GLY A 381 9.63 -0.23 15.61
CA GLY A 381 10.17 -0.78 16.84
C GLY A 381 9.50 -2.07 17.35
N THR A 382 8.42 -2.52 16.69
CA THR A 382 7.60 -3.65 17.18
C THR A 382 7.59 -4.82 16.23
N GLU A 383 7.09 -5.95 16.71
CA GLU A 383 6.93 -7.16 15.94
C GLU A 383 6.05 -6.98 14.70
N SER A 384 6.24 -7.88 13.74
CA SER A 384 5.38 -8.05 12.57
C SER A 384 4.89 -9.50 12.53
N TYR A 385 3.77 -9.74 11.86
CA TYR A 385 3.25 -11.10 11.68
C TYR A 385 3.04 -11.40 10.20
N ILE A 386 3.30 -12.65 9.84
CA ILE A 386 2.98 -13.22 8.53
C ILE A 386 1.99 -14.36 8.74
N GLY A 387 1.00 -14.42 7.85
CA GLY A 387 0.02 -15.48 7.80
C GLY A 387 -0.46 -15.76 6.39
N CYS A 388 -1.51 -16.55 6.26
CA CYS A 388 -2.20 -16.79 5.00
C CYS A 388 -3.69 -16.48 5.16
N ALA A 389 -4.34 -16.06 4.07
CA ALA A 389 -5.77 -15.85 4.04
C ALA A 389 -6.54 -17.10 4.50
N ASP A 390 -7.61 -16.86 5.26
CA ASP A 390 -8.53 -17.87 5.79
C ASP A 390 -9.96 -17.54 5.33
N GLU A 391 -10.87 -18.51 5.46
CA GLU A 391 -12.20 -18.49 4.85
C GLU A 391 -13.09 -17.33 5.32
N GLY A 392 -12.80 -16.76 6.51
CA GLY A 392 -13.57 -15.65 7.08
C GLY A 392 -13.53 -14.39 6.23
N VAL A 393 -12.50 -14.19 5.41
CA VAL A 393 -12.37 -13.05 4.49
C VAL A 393 -13.49 -12.99 3.43
N LYS A 394 -14.25 -14.07 3.21
CA LYS A 394 -15.48 -14.02 2.42
C LYS A 394 -16.46 -12.95 2.94
N ASN A 395 -16.47 -12.71 4.25
CA ASN A 395 -17.35 -11.75 4.90
C ASN A 395 -16.88 -10.29 4.77
N THR A 396 -15.73 -10.05 4.14
CA THR A 396 -15.09 -8.74 3.96
C THR A 396 -14.78 -8.46 2.48
N TYR A 397 -15.51 -9.08 1.55
CA TYR A 397 -15.22 -9.00 0.11
C TYR A 397 -13.80 -9.48 -0.25
N TRP A 398 -13.37 -10.58 0.38
CA TRP A 398 -12.03 -11.15 0.23
C TRP A 398 -10.94 -10.12 0.56
N THR A 399 -11.08 -9.46 1.71
CA THR A 399 -10.21 -8.34 2.12
C THR A 399 -9.73 -8.49 3.56
N THR A 400 -8.50 -8.06 3.83
CA THR A 400 -7.90 -8.01 5.18
C THR A 400 -7.21 -6.68 5.45
N ASN A 401 -6.96 -6.35 6.72
CA ASN A 401 -6.15 -5.19 7.10
C ASN A 401 -4.71 -5.30 6.60
N HIS A 402 -4.05 -4.16 6.43
CA HIS A 402 -2.67 -4.07 5.92
C HIS A 402 -1.63 -3.86 7.02
N GLY A 403 -2.07 -3.61 8.26
CA GLY A 403 -1.22 -3.32 9.40
C GLY A 403 -2.03 -3.22 10.68
N VAL A 404 -1.50 -2.49 11.67
CA VAL A 404 -2.19 -2.30 12.96
C VAL A 404 -3.09 -1.07 13.01
N GLY A 405 -2.84 -0.05 12.19
CA GLY A 405 -3.59 1.21 12.24
C GLY A 405 -3.17 2.13 13.39
N ARG A 406 -3.42 3.43 13.22
CA ARG A 406 -3.01 4.46 14.19
C ARG A 406 -4.12 4.72 15.21
N MET A 407 -3.73 5.02 16.43
CA MET A 407 -4.62 5.62 17.45
C MET A 407 -4.54 7.15 17.40
N LEU A 408 -3.36 7.68 17.11
CA LEU A 408 -3.11 9.12 17.03
C LEU A 408 -2.67 9.51 15.63
N ASP A 409 -3.25 10.61 15.13
CA ASP A 409 -2.77 11.21 13.89
C ASP A 409 -1.29 11.59 14.03
N LYS A 410 -0.57 11.61 12.90
CA LYS A 410 0.89 11.79 12.90
C LYS A 410 1.34 13.02 13.66
N HIS A 411 0.64 14.15 13.53
CA HIS A 411 1.04 15.38 14.19
C HIS A 411 0.75 15.36 15.69
N MET A 412 -0.36 14.74 16.11
CA MET A 412 -0.63 14.51 17.53
C MET A 412 0.41 13.58 18.14
N GLY A 413 0.78 12.50 17.46
CA GLY A 413 1.84 11.61 17.92
C GLY A 413 3.22 12.28 18.02
N GLU A 414 3.56 13.15 17.06
CA GLU A 414 4.80 13.96 17.10
C GLU A 414 4.81 15.01 18.21
N ALA A 415 3.63 15.42 18.71
CA ALA A 415 3.49 16.33 19.83
C ALA A 415 3.56 15.60 21.19
N ASN A 416 3.10 14.35 21.23
CA ASN A 416 3.05 13.55 22.46
C ASN A 416 4.41 12.96 22.87
N ILE A 417 5.30 12.69 21.92
CA ILE A 417 6.61 12.08 22.17
C ILE A 417 7.70 12.89 21.48
N SER A 418 8.76 13.23 22.21
CA SER A 418 9.92 13.92 21.62
C SER A 418 10.75 12.98 20.73
N GLU A 419 11.51 13.52 19.77
CA GLU A 419 12.41 12.69 18.96
C GLU A 419 13.46 11.97 19.85
N GLY A 420 13.94 12.61 20.91
CA GLY A 420 14.92 12.01 21.83
C GLY A 420 14.36 10.80 22.60
N GLU A 421 13.12 10.88 23.07
CA GLU A 421 12.43 9.74 23.71
C GLU A 421 12.18 8.62 22.71
N ALA A 422 11.75 8.95 21.50
CA ALA A 422 11.57 7.97 20.43
C ALA A 422 12.87 7.21 20.13
N HIS A 423 14.01 7.90 20.10
CA HIS A 423 15.32 7.26 19.95
C HIS A 423 15.65 6.32 21.12
N LYS A 424 15.44 6.75 22.37
CA LYS A 424 15.66 5.92 23.57
C LYS A 424 14.81 4.65 23.58
N ILE A 425 13.55 4.74 23.11
CA ILE A 425 12.67 3.57 22.99
C ILE A 425 13.26 2.55 22.01
N LEU A 426 13.70 2.99 20.83
CA LEU A 426 14.30 2.10 19.83
C LEU A 426 15.64 1.51 20.28
N GLU A 427 16.46 2.29 20.99
CA GLU A 427 17.71 1.82 21.60
C GLU A 427 17.44 0.74 22.65
N GLY A 428 16.45 0.94 23.52
CA GLY A 428 16.01 -0.06 24.51
C GLY A 428 15.50 -1.36 23.86
N GLN A 429 14.89 -1.25 22.68
CA GLN A 429 14.45 -2.38 21.86
C GLN A 429 15.57 -3.01 21.01
N ARG A 430 16.79 -2.44 21.04
CA ARG A 430 17.96 -2.86 20.25
C ARG A 430 17.74 -2.78 18.74
N ILE A 431 16.97 -1.81 18.29
CA ILE A 431 16.65 -1.62 16.87
C ILE A 431 17.49 -0.49 16.31
N LYS A 432 18.28 -0.80 15.28
CA LYS A 432 19.11 0.20 14.61
C LYS A 432 18.27 0.99 13.61
N LEU A 433 18.20 2.31 13.80
CA LEU A 433 17.46 3.21 12.92
C LEU A 433 18.41 3.92 11.95
N TYR A 434 18.06 3.87 10.67
CA TYR A 434 18.73 4.54 9.57
C TYR A 434 17.77 5.53 8.91
N ARG A 435 18.30 6.61 8.35
CA ARG A 435 17.50 7.66 7.73
C ARG A 435 18.03 8.03 6.36
N SER A 436 17.15 8.00 5.37
CA SER A 436 17.39 8.54 4.04
C SER A 436 16.65 9.88 3.80
N GLY A 437 16.07 10.45 4.88
CA GLY A 437 15.47 11.77 4.87
C GLY A 437 15.35 12.40 6.27
N LYS A 438 14.59 13.50 6.36
CA LYS A 438 14.46 14.36 7.56
C LYS A 438 13.12 14.20 8.29
N GLY A 439 12.33 13.17 7.97
CA GLY A 439 11.01 12.97 8.57
C GLY A 439 11.10 12.53 10.02
N ARG A 440 10.31 13.13 10.92
CA ARG A 440 10.26 12.81 12.36
C ARG A 440 9.83 11.36 12.60
N ILE A 441 10.48 10.69 13.55
CA ILE A 441 10.18 9.30 13.93
C ILE A 441 9.23 9.18 15.13
N SER A 442 9.12 10.24 15.94
CA SER A 442 8.24 10.32 17.11
C SER A 442 6.81 9.88 16.80
N GLY A 443 6.25 10.35 15.68
CA GLY A 443 4.93 9.92 15.20
C GLY A 443 4.88 8.50 14.63
N GLN A 444 5.93 7.69 14.70
CA GLN A 444 5.97 6.31 14.17
C GLN A 444 6.14 5.26 15.28
N ILE A 445 6.37 5.68 16.53
CA ILE A 445 6.53 4.80 17.69
C ILE A 445 5.20 4.13 18.07
N SER A 446 5.30 2.93 18.64
CA SER A 446 4.20 2.01 19.00
C SER A 446 3.05 2.61 19.81
N SER A 447 3.32 3.53 20.73
CA SER A 447 2.29 4.21 21.52
C SER A 447 1.28 5.02 20.70
N ASN A 448 1.61 5.34 19.45
CA ASN A 448 0.70 6.04 18.52
C ASN A 448 -0.17 5.08 17.69
N PHE A 449 0.00 3.77 17.86
CA PHE A 449 -0.66 2.73 17.08
C PHE A 449 -1.52 1.84 17.96
N LYS A 450 -2.42 1.08 17.31
CA LYS A 450 -3.23 0.08 17.99
C LYS A 450 -2.37 -1.07 18.49
N SER A 451 -2.87 -1.76 19.51
CA SER A 451 -2.25 -2.98 20.01
C SER A 451 -2.22 -4.05 18.91
N LEU A 452 -1.01 -4.46 18.53
CA LEU A 452 -0.78 -5.53 17.56
C LEU A 452 -1.44 -6.84 18.00
N ASP A 453 -1.34 -7.21 19.29
CA ASP A 453 -1.93 -8.44 19.80
C ASP A 453 -3.46 -8.45 19.68
N LYS A 454 -4.13 -7.34 19.99
CA LYS A 454 -5.58 -7.20 19.80
C LYS A 454 -5.98 -7.26 18.32
N VAL A 455 -5.17 -6.68 17.42
CA VAL A 455 -5.40 -6.79 15.97
C VAL A 455 -5.29 -8.25 15.52
N ILE A 456 -4.23 -8.96 15.92
CA ILE A 456 -4.03 -10.37 15.57
C ILE A 456 -5.12 -11.27 16.18
N GLN A 457 -5.58 -10.97 17.40
CA GLN A 457 -6.69 -11.67 18.03
C GLN A 457 -7.97 -11.58 17.18
N VAL A 458 -8.37 -10.37 16.78
CA VAL A 458 -9.55 -10.15 15.93
C VAL A 458 -9.42 -10.86 14.59
N MET A 459 -8.22 -10.82 13.97
CA MET A 459 -7.96 -11.52 12.72
C MET A 459 -8.13 -13.05 12.86
N LYS A 460 -7.76 -13.63 14.01
CA LYS A 460 -7.97 -15.07 14.29
C LYS A 460 -9.45 -15.37 14.54
N GLU A 461 -10.11 -14.59 15.41
CA GLU A 461 -11.52 -14.77 15.77
C GLU A 461 -12.45 -14.71 14.56
N HIS A 462 -12.24 -13.74 13.68
CA HIS A 462 -13.00 -13.59 12.45
C HIS A 462 -12.45 -14.37 11.26
N ARG A 463 -11.41 -15.19 11.48
CA ARG A 463 -10.80 -16.04 10.46
C ARG A 463 -10.37 -15.24 9.21
N LEU A 464 -9.81 -14.06 9.43
CA LEU A 464 -9.23 -13.23 8.37
C LEU A 464 -7.84 -13.75 7.97
N MET A 465 -7.11 -14.35 8.91
CA MET A 465 -5.76 -14.85 8.69
C MET A 465 -5.46 -16.08 9.55
N ARG A 466 -4.93 -17.13 8.92
CA ARG A 466 -4.22 -18.21 9.60
C ARG A 466 -2.80 -17.76 9.87
N LEU A 467 -2.46 -17.58 11.14
CA LEU A 467 -1.14 -17.11 11.55
C LEU A 467 -0.06 -18.16 11.22
N VAL A 468 1.06 -17.71 10.65
CA VAL A 468 2.18 -18.58 10.27
C VAL A 468 3.41 -18.32 11.14
N ALA A 469 3.83 -17.07 11.26
CA ALA A 469 5.01 -16.73 12.05
C ALA A 469 4.97 -15.32 12.64
N ARG A 470 5.68 -15.15 13.75
CA ARG A 470 6.03 -13.86 14.34
C ARG A 470 7.43 -13.46 13.91
N MET A 471 7.62 -12.18 13.61
CA MET A 471 8.87 -11.59 13.17
C MET A 471 9.28 -10.43 14.08
N LYS A 472 10.58 -10.27 14.29
CA LYS A 472 11.14 -9.17 15.08
C LYS A 472 12.09 -8.31 14.26
N PRO A 473 11.95 -6.98 14.30
CA PRO A 473 12.85 -6.07 13.62
C PRO A 473 14.24 -6.05 14.25
N ILE A 474 15.26 -5.87 13.41
CA ILE A 474 16.66 -5.67 13.80
C ILE A 474 17.13 -4.28 13.37
N ALA A 475 16.74 -3.87 12.16
CA ALA A 475 17.11 -2.59 11.58
C ALA A 475 15.95 -2.00 10.77
N SER A 476 15.82 -0.68 10.78
CA SER A 476 14.78 0.05 10.07
C SER A 476 15.36 1.26 9.35
N LEU A 477 15.05 1.41 8.07
CA LEU A 477 15.35 2.57 7.24
C LEU A 477 14.07 3.38 7.00
N LYS A 478 14.12 4.68 7.34
CA LYS A 478 13.02 5.64 7.17
C LYS A 478 13.41 6.80 6.26
N GLY A 479 12.48 7.26 5.42
CA GLY A 479 12.67 8.36 4.47
C GLY A 479 12.25 9.76 4.93
#